data_AF-A0AAD1S4D0-F1
#
_entry.id   AF-A0AAD1S4D0-F1
#
_cell.length_a   1.000
_cell.length_b   1.000
_cell.length_c   1.000
_cell.angle_alpha   90.00
_cell.angle_beta   90.00
_cell.angle_gamma   90.00
#
_symmetry.space_group_name_H-M   'P 1'
#
loop_
_entity.id
_entity.type
_entity.pdbx_description
1 polymer ?
#
loop_
_entity_poly.entity_id
_entity_poly.type
_entity_poly.pdbx_seq_one_letter_code
_entity_poly.pdbx_strand_id
1 'polypeptide(L)'
;MDYNGKKNTNSTPAPGRNAKLDSYIESFRLRTVSLPTKQNQKKMFQNFSVQEQMAINDLNNNHAITIKPADKGGAVVIMNTQDYIKEGDKQLSDDKYYKKLNEDPTKEYILQLRELIKSFSEHLELQSLIPTSPYMGTFYMLPKIHKAGDPGRPIITGMGTLTEQISGLVENTLKPLVTNSNSFIKDTTDFLSQITTLPANTILVTMDVESLYSNIPHTDGINAGCHFLSYVDNQKYSP
;
A
#
# COMPACT_ATOMS: atom_id res chain seq x y z
N MET A 1 -14.19 7.73 -8.80
CA MET A 1 -14.52 7.53 -7.38
C MET A 1 -13.23 7.73 -6.61
N ASP A 2 -13.16 8.81 -5.83
CA ASP A 2 -11.95 9.20 -5.10
C ASP A 2 -11.74 8.26 -3.89
N TYR A 3 -10.66 7.49 -3.90
CA TYR A 3 -10.21 6.73 -2.73
C TYR A 3 -8.77 7.12 -2.37
N ASN A 4 -8.66 8.23 -1.63
CA ASN A 4 -7.46 8.59 -0.87
C ASN A 4 -7.48 7.78 0.45
N GLY A 5 -7.00 6.55 0.41
CA GLY A 5 -6.87 5.66 1.57
C GLY A 5 -5.70 5.99 2.50
N LYS A 6 -5.48 7.25 2.87
CA LYS A 6 -4.69 7.55 4.07
C LYS A 6 -5.59 7.30 5.27
N LYS A 7 -5.26 6.30 6.11
CA LYS A 7 -5.87 6.13 7.42
C LYS A 7 -5.72 7.45 8.19
N ASN A 8 -6.79 8.21 8.30
CA ASN A 8 -6.87 9.32 9.24
C ASN A 8 -6.70 8.73 10.63
N THR A 9 -5.57 9.03 11.28
CA THR A 9 -5.51 8.92 12.73
C THR A 9 -6.53 9.94 13.25
N ASN A 10 -7.71 9.49 13.69
CA ASN A 10 -8.71 10.37 14.35
C ASN A 10 -8.20 11.00 15.67
N SER A 11 -6.90 10.89 15.96
CA SER A 11 -6.26 11.66 17.01
C SER A 11 -5.99 13.07 16.50
N THR A 12 -7.00 13.92 16.61
CA THR A 12 -6.74 15.36 16.71
C THR A 12 -6.35 15.61 18.17
N PRO A 13 -5.15 16.14 18.47
CA PRO A 13 -4.81 16.52 19.83
C PRO A 13 -5.88 17.48 20.37
N ALA A 14 -6.29 17.29 21.63
CA ALA A 14 -7.21 18.23 22.26
C ALA A 14 -6.61 19.65 22.18
N PRO A 15 -7.42 20.68 21.85
CA PRO A 15 -6.97 22.06 21.81
C PRO A 15 -6.45 22.50 23.18
N GLY A 16 -5.58 23.52 23.22
CA GLY A 16 -5.02 24.08 24.46
C GLY A 16 -3.64 23.53 24.83
N ARG A 17 -3.06 22.63 24.02
CA ARG A 17 -1.68 22.15 24.22
C ARG A 17 -0.64 23.17 23.76
N ASN A 18 -0.98 24.08 22.85
CA ASN A 18 -0.07 25.13 22.38
C ASN A 18 -0.85 26.34 21.86
N ALA A 19 -0.83 27.43 22.63
CA ALA A 19 -1.57 28.66 22.32
C ALA A 19 -1.25 29.25 20.94
N LYS A 20 -0.01 29.13 20.43
CA LYS A 20 0.36 29.63 19.09
C LYS A 20 -0.27 28.77 17.98
N LEU A 21 -0.25 27.45 18.17
CA LEU A 21 -0.79 26.50 17.22
C LEU A 21 -2.33 26.55 17.21
N ASP A 22 -2.95 26.67 18.38
CA ASP A 22 -4.39 26.86 18.54
C ASP A 22 -4.84 28.18 17.89
N SER A 23 -4.11 29.28 18.11
CA SER A 23 -4.37 30.58 17.46
C SER A 23 -4.24 30.50 15.94
N TYR A 24 -3.24 29.79 15.42
CA TYR A 24 -3.08 29.56 13.99
C TYR A 24 -4.26 28.78 13.41
N ILE A 25 -4.65 27.66 14.05
CA ILE A 25 -5.79 26.83 13.63
C ILE A 25 -7.08 27.66 13.60
N GLU A 26 -7.35 28.45 14.64
CA GLU A 26 -8.54 29.31 14.70
C GLU A 26 -8.50 30.40 13.63
N SER A 27 -7.35 31.06 13.43
CA SER A 27 -7.19 32.05 12.37
C SER A 27 -7.41 31.46 10.96
N PHE A 28 -6.98 30.20 10.75
CA PHE A 28 -7.16 29.49 9.49
C PHE A 28 -8.62 29.10 9.28
N ARG A 29 -9.29 28.58 10.32
CA ARG A 29 -10.74 28.26 10.29
C ARG A 29 -11.57 29.49 9.96
N LEU A 30 -11.33 30.61 10.65
CA LEU A 30 -11.99 31.88 10.38
C LEU A 30 -11.75 32.35 8.94
N ARG A 31 -10.52 32.19 8.44
CA ARG A 31 -10.18 32.50 7.04
C ARG A 31 -10.91 31.58 6.05
N THR A 32 -11.07 30.30 6.35
CA THR A 32 -11.80 29.36 5.48
C THR A 32 -13.31 29.60 5.47
N VAL A 33 -13.89 29.98 6.61
CA VAL A 33 -15.35 30.27 6.72
C VAL A 33 -15.70 31.63 6.10
N SER A 34 -14.77 32.59 6.11
CA SER A 34 -14.93 33.89 5.45
C SER A 34 -14.66 33.88 3.94
N LEU A 35 -14.29 32.73 3.36
CA LEU A 35 -14.20 32.59 1.91
C LEU A 35 -15.62 32.52 1.31
N PRO A 36 -15.99 33.42 0.39
CA PRO A 36 -17.32 33.42 -0.20
C PRO A 36 -17.60 32.11 -0.94
N THR A 37 -18.67 31.42 -0.57
CA THR A 37 -19.22 30.26 -1.26
C THR A 37 -19.68 30.66 -2.66
N LYS A 38 -18.90 30.23 -3.67
CA LYS A 38 -19.25 30.17 -5.10
C LYS A 38 -20.00 31.40 -5.66
N GLN A 39 -19.28 32.47 -5.98
CA GLN A 39 -19.63 33.31 -7.14
C GLN A 39 -18.54 34.26 -7.66
N ASN A 40 -17.28 34.06 -7.24
CA ASN A 40 -16.15 34.62 -7.97
C ASN A 40 -15.16 33.49 -8.17
N GLN A 41 -15.02 33.01 -9.40
CA GLN A 41 -13.80 32.31 -9.82
C GLN A 41 -12.67 33.33 -9.67
N LYS A 42 -12.15 33.48 -8.44
CA LYS A 42 -10.87 34.15 -8.21
C LYS A 42 -9.93 33.48 -9.20
N LYS A 43 -9.43 34.24 -10.17
CA LYS A 43 -8.38 33.77 -11.09
C LYS A 43 -7.41 32.97 -10.23
N MET A 44 -7.30 31.68 -10.48
CA MET A 44 -6.27 30.88 -9.82
C MET A 44 -4.96 31.49 -10.28
N PHE A 45 -4.39 32.36 -9.45
CA PHE A 45 -3.05 32.86 -9.69
C PHE A 45 -2.17 31.63 -9.59
N GLN A 46 -1.45 31.30 -10.67
CA GLN A 46 -0.45 30.25 -10.59
C GLN A 46 0.54 30.65 -9.50
N ASN A 47 0.75 29.75 -8.55
CA ASN A 47 1.67 29.95 -7.42
C ASN A 47 3.14 29.91 -7.88
N PHE A 48 3.35 29.63 -9.17
CA PHE A 48 4.63 29.51 -9.82
C PHE A 48 4.81 30.68 -10.78
N SER A 49 6.02 31.23 -10.78
CA SER A 49 6.49 32.09 -11.85
C SER A 49 6.52 31.34 -13.18
N VAL A 50 6.54 32.08 -14.29
CA VAL A 50 6.70 31.50 -15.64
C VAL A 50 7.98 30.66 -15.73
N GLN A 51 9.06 31.11 -15.08
CA GLN A 51 10.35 30.41 -15.06
C GLN A 51 10.28 29.09 -14.29
N GLU A 52 9.61 29.06 -13.14
CA GLU A 52 9.40 27.82 -12.37
C GLU A 52 8.53 26.83 -13.14
N GLN A 53 7.48 27.30 -13.81
CA GLN A 53 6.64 26.43 -14.65
C GLN A 53 7.43 25.84 -15.82
N MET A 54 8.29 26.65 -16.47
CA MET A 54 9.21 26.17 -17.49
C MET A 54 10.18 25.13 -16.93
N ALA A 55 10.81 25.40 -15.78
CA ALA A 55 11.74 24.46 -15.15
C ALA A 55 11.07 23.13 -14.75
N ILE A 56 9.83 23.17 -14.25
CA ILE A 56 9.04 21.96 -13.94
C ILE A 56 8.75 21.18 -15.21
N ASN A 57 8.36 21.87 -16.30
CA ASN A 57 8.09 21.22 -17.57
C ASN A 57 9.36 20.58 -18.15
N ASP A 58 10.49 21.28 -18.11
CA ASP A 58 11.79 20.77 -18.56
C ASP A 58 12.21 19.54 -17.74
N LEU A 59 12.03 19.60 -16.41
CA LEU A 59 12.32 18.48 -15.53
C LEU A 59 11.43 17.27 -15.81
N ASN A 60 10.13 17.49 -16.04
CA ASN A 60 9.16 16.43 -16.34
C ASN A 60 9.41 15.77 -17.71
N ASN A 61 9.96 16.53 -18.67
CA ASN A 61 10.29 16.05 -20.01
C ASN A 61 11.72 15.44 -20.09
N ASN A 62 12.51 15.51 -19.01
CA ASN A 62 13.86 14.94 -19.00
C ASN A 62 13.81 13.43 -18.72
N HIS A 63 13.81 12.64 -19.79
CA HIS A 63 13.80 11.17 -19.70
C HIS A 63 15.12 10.54 -19.22
N ALA A 64 16.21 11.30 -19.14
CA ALA A 64 17.50 10.79 -18.67
C ALA A 64 17.56 10.62 -17.13
N ILE A 65 16.62 11.25 -16.41
CA ILE A 65 16.52 11.17 -14.96
C ILE A 65 15.23 10.51 -14.52
N THR A 66 15.30 9.78 -13.40
CA THR A 66 14.16 9.21 -12.70
C THR A 66 14.07 9.82 -11.32
N ILE A 67 12.90 10.34 -10.97
CA ILE A 67 12.61 10.96 -9.67
C ILE A 67 11.67 10.05 -8.89
N LYS A 68 12.09 9.58 -7.72
CA LYS A 68 11.31 8.70 -6.83
C LYS A 68 11.45 9.12 -5.37
N PRO A 69 10.43 8.89 -4.53
CA PRO A 69 10.61 8.99 -3.09
C PRO A 69 11.56 7.88 -2.62
N ALA A 70 12.38 8.20 -1.62
CA ALA A 70 13.20 7.22 -0.93
C ALA A 70 12.32 6.23 -0.14
N ASP A 71 12.79 4.99 -0.01
CA ASP A 71 12.11 3.95 0.75
C ASP A 71 11.88 4.33 2.22
N LYS A 72 12.82 5.08 2.81
CA LYS A 72 12.78 5.56 4.20
C LYS A 72 13.32 6.98 4.29
N GLY A 73 12.86 7.73 5.29
CA GLY A 73 13.39 9.06 5.61
C GLY A 73 12.78 10.24 4.84
N GLY A 74 11.80 10.00 3.96
CA GLY A 74 11.04 11.07 3.29
C GLY A 74 11.83 11.88 2.25
N ALA A 75 13.05 11.46 1.92
CA ALA A 75 13.87 12.11 0.92
C ALA A 75 13.33 11.90 -0.50
N VAL A 76 13.65 12.83 -1.40
CA VAL A 76 13.45 12.68 -2.85
C VAL A 76 14.77 12.26 -3.47
N VAL A 77 14.74 11.23 -4.32
CA VAL A 77 15.92 10.69 -4.99
C VAL A 77 15.83 11.00 -6.49
N ILE A 78 16.90 11.57 -7.02
CA ILE A 78 17.09 11.81 -8.45
C ILE A 78 18.23 10.90 -8.89
N MET A 79 17.99 10.05 -9.89
CA MET A 79 19.00 9.11 -10.40
C MET A 79 18.93 8.99 -11.91
N ASN A 80 19.97 8.42 -12.52
CA ASN A 80 19.96 8.11 -13.94
C ASN A 80 18.89 7.05 -14.26
N THR A 81 18.08 7.29 -15.30
CA THR A 81 17.02 6.35 -15.70
C THR A 81 17.57 4.99 -16.12
N GLN A 82 18.74 4.92 -16.77
CA GLN A 82 19.36 3.65 -17.16
C GLN A 82 19.80 2.83 -15.95
N ASP A 83 20.36 3.46 -14.91
CA ASP A 83 20.75 2.76 -13.68
C ASP A 83 19.53 2.21 -12.94
N TYR A 84 18.44 2.99 -12.92
CA TYR A 84 17.16 2.55 -12.35
C TYR A 84 16.58 1.36 -13.12
N ILE A 85 16.58 1.39 -14.47
CA ILE A 85 16.11 0.26 -15.29
C ILE A 85 16.99 -0.96 -15.05
N LYS A 86 18.32 -0.79 -15.05
CA LYS A 86 19.29 -1.88 -14.84
C LYS A 86 19.11 -2.58 -13.49
N GLU A 87 18.86 -1.83 -12.42
CA GLU A 87 18.56 -2.43 -11.11
C GLU A 87 17.22 -3.19 -11.15
N GLY A 88 16.22 -2.68 -11.88
CA GLY A 88 14.94 -3.38 -12.07
C GLY A 88 15.12 -4.70 -12.81
N ASP A 89 15.84 -4.68 -13.94
CA ASP A 89 16.15 -5.87 -14.73
C ASP A 89 16.94 -6.89 -13.90
N LYS A 90 17.92 -6.45 -13.12
CA LYS A 90 18.68 -7.31 -12.22
C LYS A 90 17.78 -8.03 -11.21
N GLN A 91 16.79 -7.35 -10.63
CA GLN A 91 15.85 -7.96 -9.69
C GLN A 91 14.88 -8.93 -10.38
N LEU A 92 14.34 -8.54 -11.54
CA LEU A 92 13.38 -9.34 -12.30
C LEU A 92 14.00 -10.54 -13.01
N SER A 93 15.32 -10.56 -13.16
CA SER A 93 16.07 -11.70 -13.73
C SER A 93 16.32 -12.83 -12.72
N ASP A 94 15.87 -12.71 -11.48
CA ASP A 94 15.97 -13.80 -10.50
C ASP A 94 14.91 -14.88 -10.78
N ASP A 95 15.32 -15.91 -11.52
CA ASP A 95 14.48 -17.05 -11.91
C ASP A 95 14.00 -17.91 -10.71
N LYS A 96 14.53 -17.68 -9.50
CA LYS A 96 14.01 -18.32 -8.28
C LYS A 96 12.62 -17.78 -7.92
N TYR A 97 12.38 -16.49 -8.15
CA TYR A 97 11.14 -15.81 -7.73
C TYR A 97 10.28 -15.35 -8.91
N TYR A 98 10.90 -15.09 -10.06
CA TYR A 98 10.22 -14.56 -11.23
C TYR A 98 10.28 -15.53 -12.40
N LYS A 99 9.22 -15.51 -13.23
CA LYS A 99 9.17 -16.24 -14.48
C LYS A 99 8.83 -15.27 -15.60
N LYS A 100 9.71 -15.15 -16.59
CA LYS A 100 9.46 -14.35 -17.77
C LYS A 100 8.32 -14.95 -18.60
N LEU A 101 7.35 -14.13 -18.97
CA LEU A 101 6.27 -14.48 -19.87
C LEU A 101 6.53 -13.89 -21.26
N ASN A 102 6.10 -14.60 -22.30
CA ASN A 102 6.28 -14.17 -23.70
C ASN A 102 5.22 -13.15 -24.13
N GLU A 103 4.07 -13.15 -23.48
CA GLU A 103 2.94 -12.29 -23.78
C GLU A 103 2.16 -11.93 -22.50
N ASP A 104 1.26 -10.95 -22.62
CA ASP A 104 0.38 -10.54 -21.52
C ASP A 104 -0.71 -11.60 -21.28
N PRO A 105 -0.71 -12.29 -20.12
CA PRO A 105 -1.66 -13.35 -19.82
C PRO A 105 -3.03 -12.82 -19.36
N THR A 106 -3.25 -11.50 -19.29
CA THR A 106 -4.46 -10.91 -18.69
C THR A 106 -5.75 -11.45 -19.31
N LYS A 107 -5.77 -11.65 -20.64
CA LYS A 107 -6.93 -12.22 -21.35
C LYS A 107 -7.17 -13.70 -21.04
N GLU A 108 -6.12 -14.46 -20.78
CA GLU A 108 -6.24 -15.86 -20.38
C GLU A 108 -6.76 -15.95 -18.94
N TYR A 109 -6.12 -15.20 -18.03
CA TYR A 109 -6.45 -15.27 -16.61
C TYR A 109 -7.83 -14.71 -16.29
N ILE A 110 -8.37 -13.75 -17.06
CA ILE A 110 -9.76 -13.31 -16.88
C ILE A 110 -10.75 -14.42 -17.24
N LEU A 111 -10.45 -15.29 -18.20
CA LEU A 111 -11.29 -16.45 -18.52
C LEU A 111 -11.22 -17.48 -17.40
N GLN A 112 -10.01 -17.77 -16.88
CA GLN A 112 -9.85 -18.66 -15.72
C GLN A 112 -10.60 -18.14 -14.50
N LEU A 113 -10.54 -16.83 -14.23
CA LEU A 113 -11.28 -16.20 -13.13
C LEU A 113 -12.80 -16.34 -13.31
N ARG A 114 -13.31 -16.16 -14.54
CA ARG A 114 -14.74 -16.34 -14.84
C ARG A 114 -15.20 -17.77 -14.58
N GLU A 115 -14.42 -18.77 -15.02
CA GLU A 115 -14.73 -20.17 -14.77
C GLU A 115 -14.66 -20.50 -13.27
N LEU A 116 -13.66 -19.96 -12.56
CA LEU A 116 -13.56 -20.09 -11.10
C LEU A 116 -14.80 -19.53 -10.41
N ILE A 117 -15.21 -18.30 -10.72
CA ILE A 117 -16.39 -17.67 -10.09
C ILE A 117 -17.67 -18.42 -10.46
N LYS A 118 -17.79 -18.89 -11.70
CA LYS A 118 -18.93 -19.70 -12.16
C LYS A 118 -19.05 -21.03 -11.40
N SER A 119 -17.93 -21.60 -10.96
CA SER A 119 -17.95 -22.81 -10.12
C SER A 119 -18.64 -22.60 -8.75
N PHE A 120 -18.77 -21.34 -8.31
CA PHE A 120 -19.56 -20.94 -7.13
C PHE A 120 -20.95 -20.45 -7.55
N SER A 121 -21.71 -21.25 -8.30
CA SER A 121 -22.98 -20.84 -8.92
C SER A 121 -24.06 -20.36 -7.96
N GLU A 122 -23.98 -20.77 -6.68
CA GLU A 122 -24.91 -20.36 -5.62
C GLU A 122 -24.64 -18.92 -5.12
N HIS A 123 -23.46 -18.36 -5.44
CA HIS A 123 -22.97 -17.08 -4.95
C HIS A 123 -22.93 -16.02 -6.05
N LEU A 124 -24.11 -15.57 -6.50
CA LEU A 124 -24.25 -14.58 -7.57
C LEU A 124 -23.53 -13.26 -7.28
N GLU A 125 -23.36 -12.91 -6.01
CA GLU A 125 -22.62 -11.73 -5.55
C GLU A 125 -21.15 -11.73 -6.00
N LEU A 126 -20.55 -12.90 -6.19
CA LEU A 126 -19.14 -13.03 -6.60
C LEU A 126 -18.92 -12.60 -8.06
N GLN A 127 -19.96 -12.50 -8.87
CA GLN A 127 -19.86 -11.97 -10.24
C GLN A 127 -19.29 -10.55 -10.27
N SER A 128 -19.53 -9.77 -9.20
CA SER A 128 -18.98 -8.41 -9.04
C SER A 128 -17.44 -8.38 -8.89
N LEU A 129 -16.81 -9.51 -8.61
CA LEU A 129 -15.35 -9.63 -8.47
C LEU A 129 -14.64 -9.74 -9.82
N ILE A 130 -15.36 -9.99 -10.91
CA ILE A 130 -14.79 -10.01 -12.26
C ILE A 130 -14.56 -8.57 -12.72
N PRO A 131 -13.31 -8.13 -12.92
CA PRO A 131 -13.06 -6.77 -13.38
C PRO A 131 -13.50 -6.60 -14.84
N THR A 132 -14.08 -5.44 -15.16
CA THR A 132 -14.54 -5.13 -16.53
C THR A 132 -13.38 -4.94 -17.50
N SER A 133 -12.31 -4.27 -17.06
CA SER A 133 -11.14 -3.94 -17.89
C SER A 133 -9.87 -3.91 -17.03
N PRO A 134 -9.38 -5.07 -16.58
CA PRO A 134 -8.16 -5.13 -15.79
C PRO A 134 -6.94 -4.74 -16.65
N TYR A 135 -5.94 -4.13 -16.01
CA TYR A 135 -4.64 -3.88 -16.63
C TYR A 135 -3.52 -4.60 -15.87
N MET A 136 -2.37 -4.72 -16.51
CA MET A 136 -1.20 -5.37 -15.93
C MET A 136 -0.62 -4.53 -14.78
N GLY A 137 -0.28 -5.19 -13.67
CA GLY A 137 0.41 -4.53 -12.57
C GLY A 137 1.72 -3.90 -13.04
N THR A 138 1.94 -2.63 -12.71
CA THR A 138 3.15 -1.89 -13.07
C THR A 138 4.21 -2.10 -12.01
N PHE A 139 5.39 -2.58 -12.44
CA PHE A 139 6.57 -2.66 -11.60
C PHE A 139 7.25 -1.29 -11.45
N TYR A 140 7.64 -0.94 -10.24
CA TYR A 140 8.51 0.18 -9.95
C TYR A 140 9.29 -0.06 -8.66
N MET A 141 10.27 0.78 -8.39
CA MET A 141 11.13 0.66 -7.23
C MET A 141 11.24 1.94 -6.42
N LEU A 142 11.40 1.79 -5.12
CA LEU A 142 11.78 2.87 -4.20
C LEU A 142 13.23 2.69 -3.75
N PRO A 143 14.13 3.66 -3.95
CA PRO A 143 15.54 3.51 -3.60
C PRO A 143 15.76 3.39 -2.09
N LYS A 144 16.49 2.36 -1.66
CA LYS A 144 16.87 2.16 -0.25
C LYS A 144 18.20 2.85 0.04
N ILE A 145 18.20 4.18 0.05
CA ILE A 145 19.39 5.04 0.31
C ILE A 145 20.05 4.86 1.69
N HIS A 146 19.48 4.00 2.53
CA HIS A 146 19.98 3.63 3.85
C HIS A 146 20.71 2.27 3.85
N LYS A 147 20.89 1.66 2.68
CA LYS A 147 21.61 0.39 2.49
C LYS A 147 22.74 0.60 1.49
N ALA A 148 23.84 -0.13 1.65
CA ALA A 148 24.98 -0.05 0.73
C ALA A 148 24.55 -0.39 -0.71
N GLY A 149 24.97 0.44 -1.67
CA GLY A 149 24.62 0.29 -3.09
C GLY A 149 23.20 0.71 -3.45
N ASP A 150 22.46 1.33 -2.52
CA ASP A 150 21.13 1.94 -2.72
C ASP A 150 20.11 1.07 -3.49
N PRO A 151 19.96 -0.24 -3.16
CA PRO A 151 19.12 -1.14 -3.93
C PRO A 151 17.65 -0.69 -3.96
N GLY A 152 16.94 -0.99 -5.04
CA GLY A 152 15.51 -0.71 -5.15
C GLY A 152 14.67 -1.62 -4.25
N ARG A 153 13.61 -1.10 -3.62
CA ARG A 153 12.49 -1.93 -3.12
C ARG A 153 11.53 -2.20 -4.28
N PRO A 154 11.37 -3.45 -4.73
CA PRO A 154 10.41 -3.76 -5.78
C PRO A 154 8.96 -3.59 -5.28
N ILE A 155 8.13 -2.95 -6.08
CA ILE A 155 6.69 -2.76 -5.84
C ILE A 155 5.94 -3.02 -7.14
N ILE A 156 4.82 -3.74 -7.05
CA ILE A 156 3.88 -3.93 -8.15
C ILE A 156 2.56 -3.27 -7.77
N THR A 157 1.98 -2.48 -8.67
CA THR A 157 0.65 -1.90 -8.44
C THR A 157 -0.42 -2.99 -8.50
N GLY A 158 -1.22 -3.13 -7.43
CA GLY A 158 -2.37 -4.05 -7.41
C GLY A 158 -3.70 -3.41 -7.82
N MET A 159 -3.80 -2.09 -7.82
CA MET A 159 -5.04 -1.37 -8.16
C MET A 159 -5.42 -1.58 -9.62
N GLY A 160 -6.69 -1.81 -9.91
CA GLY A 160 -7.23 -2.06 -11.26
C GLY A 160 -6.67 -3.31 -11.96
N THR A 161 -5.93 -4.15 -11.24
CA THR A 161 -5.43 -5.42 -11.78
C THR A 161 -6.48 -6.51 -11.69
N LEU A 162 -6.23 -7.62 -12.38
CA LEU A 162 -7.14 -8.77 -12.38
C LEU A 162 -7.47 -9.28 -10.97
N THR A 163 -6.48 -9.26 -10.07
CA THR A 163 -6.58 -9.86 -8.74
C THR A 163 -7.05 -8.90 -7.67
N GLU A 164 -7.29 -7.61 -7.96
CA GLU A 164 -7.63 -6.60 -6.94
C GLU A 164 -8.85 -6.99 -6.11
N GLN A 165 -9.96 -7.28 -6.78
CA GLN A 165 -11.25 -7.56 -6.12
C GLN A 165 -11.21 -8.85 -5.32
N ILE A 166 -10.63 -9.92 -5.89
CA ILE A 166 -10.49 -11.21 -5.19
C ILE A 166 -9.50 -11.13 -4.02
N SER A 167 -8.44 -10.31 -4.13
CA SER A 167 -7.52 -10.07 -3.02
C SER A 167 -8.23 -9.33 -1.89
N GLY A 168 -9.08 -8.36 -2.22
CA GLY A 168 -9.94 -7.67 -1.26
C GLY A 168 -10.94 -8.60 -0.57
N LEU A 169 -11.53 -9.54 -1.30
CA LEU A 169 -12.38 -10.58 -0.71
C LEU A 169 -11.59 -11.41 0.31
N VAL A 170 -10.43 -11.95 -0.08
CA VAL A 170 -9.60 -12.77 0.79
C VAL A 170 -9.14 -11.99 2.03
N GLU A 171 -8.72 -10.73 1.86
CA GLU A 171 -8.35 -9.86 2.99
C GLU A 171 -9.53 -9.67 3.95
N ASN A 172 -10.71 -9.31 3.44
CA ASN A 172 -11.88 -9.07 4.27
C ASN A 172 -12.33 -10.33 5.03
N THR A 173 -12.21 -11.49 4.40
CA THR A 173 -12.55 -12.78 5.01
C THR A 173 -11.54 -13.18 6.09
N LEU A 174 -10.24 -13.01 5.86
CA LEU A 174 -9.19 -13.44 6.78
C LEU A 174 -8.96 -12.45 7.94
N LYS A 175 -9.22 -11.17 7.72
CA LYS A 175 -8.89 -10.10 8.67
C LYS A 175 -9.46 -10.33 10.08
N PRO A 176 -10.75 -10.69 10.28
CA PRO A 176 -11.27 -10.99 11.60
C PRO A 176 -10.52 -12.12 12.31
N LEU A 177 -10.06 -13.13 11.56
CA LEU A 177 -9.31 -14.26 12.10
C LEU A 177 -7.94 -13.83 12.60
N VAL A 178 -7.25 -13.01 11.81
CA VAL A 178 -5.94 -12.46 12.16
C VAL A 178 -6.05 -11.54 13.36
N THR A 179 -7.02 -10.61 13.37
CA THR A 179 -7.16 -9.63 14.47
C THR A 179 -7.62 -10.25 15.79
N ASN A 180 -8.27 -11.41 15.75
CA ASN A 180 -8.68 -12.15 16.96
C ASN A 180 -7.60 -13.11 17.47
N SER A 181 -6.45 -13.21 16.79
CA SER A 181 -5.36 -14.09 17.23
C SER A 181 -4.60 -13.48 18.41
N ASN A 182 -4.16 -14.33 19.34
CA ASN A 182 -3.41 -13.89 20.53
C ASN A 182 -2.04 -13.27 20.21
N SER A 183 -1.49 -13.53 19.01
CA SER A 183 -0.23 -12.98 18.54
C SER A 183 -0.38 -11.70 17.72
N PHE A 184 -1.61 -11.20 17.54
CA PHE A 184 -1.86 -9.99 16.77
C PHE A 184 -1.31 -8.76 17.50
N ILE A 185 -0.46 -8.02 16.79
CA ILE A 185 0.02 -6.70 17.23
C ILE A 185 -0.42 -5.71 16.16
N LYS A 186 -1.21 -4.70 16.58
CA LYS A 186 -1.78 -3.73 15.64
C LYS A 186 -0.75 -2.75 15.10
N ASP A 187 0.03 -2.16 16.00
CA ASP A 187 1.02 -1.12 15.71
C ASP A 187 2.00 -0.95 16.88
N THR A 188 2.98 -0.04 16.72
CA THR A 188 3.99 0.25 17.75
C THR A 188 3.38 0.70 19.07
N THR A 189 2.26 1.43 19.03
CA THR A 189 1.62 1.94 20.26
C THR A 189 0.95 0.81 21.02
N ASP A 190 0.23 -0.05 20.30
CA ASP A 190 -0.37 -1.27 20.85
C ASP A 190 0.72 -2.17 21.47
N PHE A 191 1.81 -2.44 20.74
CA PHE A 191 2.95 -3.19 21.27
C PHE A 191 3.49 -2.60 22.57
N LEU A 192 3.82 -1.30 22.58
CA LEU A 192 4.35 -0.62 23.75
C LEU A 192 3.38 -0.67 24.95
N SER A 193 2.07 -0.63 24.69
CA SER A 193 1.06 -0.76 25.75
C SER A 193 1.06 -2.14 26.39
N GLN A 194 1.28 -3.20 25.59
CA GLN A 194 1.32 -4.60 26.03
C GLN A 194 2.59 -4.93 26.83
N ILE A 195 3.71 -4.24 26.58
CA ILE A 195 5.00 -4.51 27.25
C ILE A 195 5.40 -3.47 28.31
N THR A 196 4.46 -2.66 28.81
CA THR A 196 4.73 -1.56 29.76
C THR A 196 5.42 -2.00 31.05
N THR A 197 5.18 -3.24 31.51
CA THR A 197 5.85 -3.80 32.69
C THR A 197 6.48 -5.13 32.32
N LEU A 198 7.81 -5.20 32.37
CA LEU A 198 8.57 -6.43 32.13
C LEU A 198 9.06 -7.02 33.47
N PRO A 199 9.04 -8.35 33.64
CA PRO A 199 9.61 -9.00 34.81
C PRO A 199 11.10 -8.66 35.00
N ALA A 200 11.57 -8.74 36.24
CA ALA A 200 12.99 -8.65 36.54
C ALA A 200 13.77 -9.73 35.75
N ASN A 201 14.98 -9.38 35.30
CA ASN A 201 15.84 -10.24 34.47
C ASN A 201 15.30 -10.56 33.06
N THR A 202 14.41 -9.74 32.50
CA THR A 202 13.98 -9.86 31.10
C THR A 202 15.10 -9.47 30.13
N ILE A 203 15.31 -10.28 29.09
CA ILE A 203 16.20 -9.97 27.97
C ILE A 203 15.34 -9.61 26.76
N LEU A 204 15.60 -8.45 26.16
CA LEU A 204 14.98 -8.04 24.91
C LEU A 204 15.86 -8.47 23.74
N VAL A 205 15.23 -9.15 22.77
CA VAL A 205 15.89 -9.63 21.56
C VAL A 205 15.21 -9.00 20.35
N THR A 206 16.01 -8.51 19.41
CA THR A 206 15.52 -7.99 18.13
C THR A 206 15.94 -8.92 17.01
N MET A 207 15.01 -9.26 16.14
CA MET A 207 15.26 -10.07 14.93
C MET A 207 14.65 -9.34 13.74
N ASP A 208 15.35 -9.37 12.60
CA ASP A 208 14.84 -8.86 11.32
C ASP A 208 14.69 -10.02 10.35
N VAL A 209 13.59 -10.03 9.60
CA VAL A 209 13.34 -11.05 8.58
C VAL A 209 13.73 -10.48 7.22
N GLU A 210 14.68 -11.13 6.56
CA GLU A 210 15.07 -10.73 5.22
C GLU A 210 14.06 -11.20 4.17
N SER A 211 13.67 -10.28 3.28
CA SER A 211 12.86 -10.59 2.10
C SER A 211 11.57 -11.38 2.40
N LEU A 212 10.83 -10.97 3.44
CA LEU A 212 9.64 -11.66 3.93
C LEU A 212 8.70 -12.12 2.80
N TYR A 213 8.21 -11.21 1.97
CA TYR A 213 7.20 -11.51 0.94
C TYR A 213 7.64 -12.58 -0.06
N SER A 214 8.90 -12.57 -0.49
CA SER A 214 9.44 -13.54 -1.45
C SER A 214 9.70 -14.92 -0.83
N ASN A 215 9.71 -15.01 0.50
CA ASN A 215 10.01 -16.24 1.24
C ASN A 215 8.80 -16.79 2.01
N ILE A 216 7.57 -16.30 1.76
CA ILE A 216 6.36 -16.87 2.37
C ILE A 216 6.08 -18.23 1.72
N PRO A 217 6.08 -19.35 2.47
CA PRO A 217 5.71 -20.65 1.92
C PRO A 217 4.22 -20.67 1.57
N HIS A 218 3.90 -20.69 0.28
CA HIS A 218 2.51 -20.59 -0.19
C HIS A 218 1.64 -21.74 0.32
N THR A 219 2.16 -22.96 0.35
CA THR A 219 1.42 -24.15 0.83
C THR A 219 1.04 -24.01 2.30
N ASP A 220 1.98 -23.60 3.15
CA ASP A 220 1.71 -23.43 4.58
C ASP A 220 0.70 -22.30 4.83
N GLY A 221 0.80 -21.21 4.07
CA GLY A 221 -0.16 -20.11 4.12
C GLY A 221 -1.58 -20.54 3.74
N ILE A 222 -1.72 -21.32 2.67
CA ILE A 222 -3.02 -21.87 2.24
C ILE A 222 -3.58 -22.82 3.30
N ASN A 223 -2.76 -23.75 3.80
CA ASN A 223 -3.17 -24.71 4.82
C ASN A 223 -3.63 -24.03 6.11
N ALA A 224 -2.90 -23.01 6.56
CA ALA A 224 -3.28 -22.21 7.72
C ALA A 224 -4.63 -21.50 7.48
N GLY A 225 -4.81 -20.88 6.31
CA GLY A 225 -6.07 -20.25 5.93
C GLY A 225 -7.25 -21.22 5.97
N CYS A 226 -7.13 -22.40 5.34
CA CYS A 226 -8.16 -23.43 5.36
C CYS A 226 -8.48 -23.93 6.78
N HIS A 227 -7.47 -24.14 7.61
CA HIS A 227 -7.64 -24.55 9.01
C HIS A 227 -8.47 -23.53 9.80
N PHE A 228 -8.14 -22.25 9.74
CA PHE A 228 -8.87 -21.24 10.51
C PHE A 228 -10.28 -20.97 9.96
N LEU A 229 -10.47 -21.05 8.64
CA LEU A 229 -11.79 -20.89 8.03
C LEU A 229 -12.74 -22.04 8.40
N SER A 230 -12.26 -23.29 8.34
CA SER A 230 -13.06 -24.46 8.73
C SER A 230 -13.43 -24.46 10.22
N TYR A 231 -12.52 -23.99 11.10
CA TYR A 231 -12.80 -23.87 12.53
C TYR A 231 -13.98 -22.92 12.82
N VAL A 232 -14.02 -21.78 12.12
CA VAL A 232 -15.09 -20.77 12.29
C VAL A 232 -16.43 -21.29 11.78
N ASP A 233 -16.41 -22.05 10.69
CA ASP A 233 -17.62 -22.64 10.13
C ASP A 233 -18.23 -23.66 11.10
N ASN A 234 -17.41 -24.53 11.69
CA ASN A 234 -17.84 -25.51 12.68
C ASN A 234 -18.41 -24.87 13.97
N GLN A 235 -17.94 -23.70 14.36
CA GLN A 235 -18.46 -22.95 15.51
C GLN A 235 -19.81 -22.26 15.21
N LYS A 236 -20.11 -21.92 13.94
CA LYS A 236 -21.42 -21.37 13.53
C LYS A 236 -22.53 -22.42 13.50
N TYR A 237 -22.18 -23.69 13.32
CA TYR A 237 -23.12 -24.81 13.18
C TYR A 237 -23.07 -25.81 14.36
N SER A 238 -22.40 -25.47 15.46
CA SER A 238 -22.48 -26.24 16.71
C SER A 238 -23.79 -25.90 17.45
N PRO A 239 -24.55 -26.91 17.92
CA PRO A 239 -25.87 -26.73 18.55
C PRO A 239 -25.85 -25.97 19.87
#